data_AF-A0A3B8P3P2-F1
#
_entry.id   AF-A0A3B8P3P2-F1
#
_cell.length_a   1.000
_cell.length_b   1.000
_cell.length_c   1.000
_cell.angle_alpha   90.00
_cell.angle_beta   90.00
_cell.angle_gamma   90.00
#
_symmetry.space_group_name_H-M   'P 1'
#
loop_
_entity.id
_entity.type
_entity.pdbx_description
1 polymer ?
#
loop_
_entity_poly.entity_id
_entity_poly.type
_entity_poly.pdbx_seq_one_letter_code
_entity_poly.pdbx_strand_id
1 'polypeptide(L)'
;LAAFTAADPNRRWTVAEAAQFIGLGGRGPVLVGSPSDVADQLETWLEQTGIDGFNLTYAVQPDDLTHVVELLVPELQRRGRYPSAYRDGTLRHKLFAAGDQLPDGHVGRRTAIR
;
A
#
# COMPACT_ATOMS: atom_id res chain seq x y z
N LEU A 1 11.30 2.44 21.98
CA LEU A 1 10.18 3.37 22.25
C LEU A 1 10.34 4.75 21.60
N ALA A 2 11.55 5.22 21.28
CA ALA A 2 11.78 6.55 20.71
C ALA A 2 10.84 6.93 19.54
N ALA A 3 10.59 6.02 18.60
CA ALA A 3 9.65 6.27 17.50
C ALA A 3 8.19 6.52 17.96
N PHE A 4 7.71 5.81 18.99
CA PHE A 4 6.37 6.01 19.56
C PHE A 4 6.25 7.33 20.30
N THR A 5 7.31 7.70 21.05
CA THR A 5 7.38 9.01 21.72
C THR A 5 7.47 10.15 20.72
N ALA A 6 8.15 9.98 19.59
CA ALA A 6 8.17 10.99 18.53
C ALA A 6 6.80 11.15 17.86
N ALA A 7 6.07 10.04 17.67
CA ALA A 7 4.74 10.06 17.06
C ALA A 7 3.65 10.62 18.00
N ASP A 8 3.77 10.41 19.31
CA ASP A 8 2.92 11.00 20.34
C ASP A 8 3.76 11.52 21.52
N PRO A 9 4.29 12.76 21.42
CA PRO A 9 5.17 13.33 22.43
C PRO A 9 4.50 13.53 23.80
N ASN A 10 3.17 13.57 23.83
CA ASN A 10 2.40 13.79 25.04
C ASN A 10 2.10 12.50 25.80
N ARG A 11 2.38 11.33 25.20
CA ARG A 11 2.18 10.02 25.80
C ARG A 11 3.48 9.36 26.21
N ARG A 12 3.55 8.95 27.48
CA ARG A 12 4.62 8.07 27.96
C ARG A 12 4.21 6.61 27.76
N TRP A 13 4.84 5.96 26.78
CA TRP A 13 4.59 4.56 26.45
C TRP A 13 5.27 3.60 27.41
N THR A 14 4.55 2.57 27.85
CA THR A 14 5.14 1.35 28.40
C THR A 14 5.50 0.37 27.29
N VAL A 15 6.37 -0.60 27.59
CA VAL A 15 6.70 -1.69 26.66
C VAL A 15 5.44 -2.51 26.30
N ALA A 16 4.56 -2.76 27.28
CA ALA A 16 3.33 -3.52 27.06
C ALA A 16 2.37 -2.81 26.09
N GLU A 17 2.16 -1.50 26.26
CA GLU A 17 1.30 -0.72 25.35
C GLU A 17 1.88 -0.66 23.94
N ALA A 18 3.20 -0.46 23.82
CA ALA A 18 3.85 -0.46 22.52
C ALA A 18 3.74 -1.83 21.82
N ALA A 19 3.89 -2.92 22.58
CA ALA A 19 3.72 -4.28 22.07
C ALA A 19 2.28 -4.55 21.63
N GLN A 20 1.28 -4.09 22.39
CA GLN A 20 -0.13 -4.20 22.01
C GLN A 20 -0.44 -3.41 20.74
N PHE A 21 0.07 -2.18 20.64
CA PHE A 21 -0.15 -1.32 19.48
C PHE A 21 0.41 -1.93 18.19
N ILE A 22 1.64 -2.47 18.22
CA ILE A 22 2.25 -3.09 17.05
C ILE A 22 1.79 -4.53 16.78
N GLY A 23 0.99 -5.10 17.69
CA GLY A 23 0.52 -6.48 17.58
C GLY A 23 -0.29 -6.72 16.31
N LEU A 24 -0.92 -5.67 15.76
CA LEU A 24 -1.66 -5.66 14.52
C LEU A 24 -1.06 -4.62 13.57
N GLY A 25 -0.72 -5.00 12.33
CA GLY A 25 -0.13 -4.09 11.34
C GLY A 25 1.34 -3.71 11.57
N GLY A 26 1.96 -4.18 12.66
CA GLY A 26 3.35 -3.90 12.96
C GLY A 26 3.58 -2.41 13.21
N ARG A 27 4.35 -1.76 12.34
CA ARG A 27 4.53 -0.30 12.36
C ARG A 27 3.77 0.42 11.24
N GLY A 28 3.08 -0.35 10.39
CA GLY A 28 2.22 0.20 9.36
C GLY A 28 0.91 0.70 9.98
N PRO A 29 0.24 1.65 9.31
CA PRO A 29 -1.10 2.04 9.68
C PRO A 29 -2.10 0.89 9.47
N VAL A 30 -3.11 0.80 10.35
CA VAL A 30 -4.22 -0.14 10.24
C VAL A 30 -5.47 0.66 9.92
N LEU A 31 -6.09 0.40 8.77
CA LEU A 31 -7.34 1.04 8.35
C LEU A 31 -8.50 0.11 8.68
N VAL A 32 -9.50 0.63 9.37
CA VAL A 32 -10.73 -0.09 9.74
C VAL A 32 -11.92 0.78 9.39
N GLY A 33 -12.90 0.21 8.70
CA GLY A 33 -14.11 0.92 8.29
C GLY A 33 -14.87 0.20 7.19
N SER A 34 -15.89 0.86 6.65
CA SER A 34 -16.57 0.42 5.43
C SER A 34 -15.63 0.54 4.21
N PRO A 35 -15.96 -0.08 3.06
CA PRO A 35 -15.18 0.07 1.83
C PRO A 35 -15.00 1.54 1.43
N SER A 36 -16.03 2.38 1.63
CA SER A 36 -15.96 3.81 1.36
C SER A 36 -15.01 4.54 2.31
N ASP A 37 -15.08 4.24 3.62
CA ASP A 37 -14.20 4.86 4.62
C ASP A 37 -12.72 4.53 4.36
N VAL A 38 -12.44 3.28 3.95
CA VAL A 38 -11.08 2.84 3.62
C VAL A 38 -10.63 3.50 2.31
N ALA A 39 -11.48 3.55 1.28
CA ALA A 39 -11.16 4.24 0.04
C ALA A 39 -10.86 5.74 0.25
N ASP A 40 -11.63 6.44 1.07
CA ASP A 40 -11.41 7.85 1.43
C ASP A 40 -10.03 8.05 2.08
N GLN A 41 -9.63 7.15 2.97
CA GLN A 41 -8.31 7.19 3.63
C GLN A 41 -7.16 6.94 2.63
N LEU A 42 -7.32 5.98 1.71
CA LEU A 42 -6.32 5.71 0.68
C LEU A 42 -6.17 6.89 -0.29
N GLU A 43 -7.27 7.52 -0.70
CA GLU A 43 -7.24 8.71 -1.56
C GLU A 43 -6.60 9.91 -0.85
N THR A 44 -6.88 10.09 0.44
CA THR A 44 -6.23 11.12 1.26
C THR A 44 -4.71 10.96 1.24
N TRP A 45 -4.19 9.73 1.40
CA TRP A 45 -2.75 9.50 1.33
C TRP A 45 -2.18 9.74 -0.06
N LEU A 46 -2.88 9.29 -1.11
CA LEU A 46 -2.50 9.57 -2.50
C LEU A 46 -2.34 11.08 -2.74
N GLU A 47 -3.32 11.87 -2.32
CA GLU A 47 -3.34 13.33 -2.52
C GLU A 47 -2.26 14.05 -1.71
N GLN A 48 -2.02 13.62 -0.47
CA GLN A 48 -1.08 14.29 0.43
C GLN A 48 0.38 13.93 0.15
N THR A 49 0.65 12.74 -0.40
CA THR A 49 2.02 12.20 -0.51
C THR A 49 2.49 11.99 -1.94
N GLY A 50 1.57 11.87 -2.90
CA GLY A 50 1.90 11.56 -4.30
C GLY A 50 2.41 10.13 -4.53
N ILE A 51 2.11 9.19 -3.63
CA ILE A 51 2.43 7.76 -3.81
C ILE A 51 1.65 7.13 -4.97
N ASP A 52 2.23 6.14 -5.64
CA ASP A 52 1.58 5.48 -6.79
C ASP A 52 0.73 4.24 -6.42
N GLY A 53 0.82 3.76 -5.18
CA GLY A 53 0.11 2.57 -4.74
C GLY A 53 0.50 2.09 -3.35
N PHE A 54 -0.04 0.94 -2.96
CA PHE A 54 0.07 0.38 -1.61
C PHE A 54 0.54 -1.07 -1.63
N ASN A 55 1.37 -1.43 -0.65
CA ASN A 55 1.58 -2.82 -0.29
C ASN A 55 0.61 -3.18 0.84
N LEU A 56 -0.26 -4.15 0.60
CA LEU A 56 -1.25 -4.61 1.57
C LEU A 56 -0.69 -5.76 2.41
N THR A 57 -0.87 -5.67 3.73
CA THR A 57 -0.62 -6.76 4.67
C THR A 57 -1.94 -7.26 5.24
N TYR A 58 -1.98 -8.51 5.69
CA TYR A 58 -3.15 -9.12 6.31
C TYR A 58 -2.91 -9.38 7.80
N ALA A 59 -3.97 -9.28 8.59
CA ALA A 59 -4.06 -9.81 9.93
C ALA A 59 -4.50 -11.28 9.91
N VAL A 60 -5.45 -11.61 9.03
CA VAL A 60 -6.01 -12.96 8.85
C VAL A 60 -5.95 -13.34 7.37
N GLN A 61 -5.28 -14.45 7.08
CA GLN A 61 -5.19 -15.00 5.72
C GLN A 61 -6.12 -16.21 5.58
N PRO A 62 -6.90 -16.32 4.48
CA PRO A 62 -6.95 -15.42 3.31
C PRO A 62 -7.96 -14.26 3.43
N ASP A 63 -8.80 -14.26 4.46
CA ASP A 63 -10.02 -13.46 4.55
C ASP A 63 -9.83 -11.96 4.30
N ASP A 64 -8.77 -11.35 4.83
CA ASP A 64 -8.53 -9.91 4.63
C ASP A 64 -8.31 -9.55 3.16
N LEU A 65 -7.58 -10.40 2.42
CA LEU A 65 -7.36 -10.18 0.99
C LEU A 65 -8.63 -10.45 0.19
N THR A 66 -9.46 -11.42 0.62
CA THR A 66 -10.78 -11.66 0.06
C THR A 66 -11.67 -10.43 0.22
N HIS A 67 -11.75 -9.85 1.42
CA HIS A 67 -12.53 -8.62 1.66
C HIS A 67 -12.03 -7.43 0.83
N VAL A 68 -10.71 -7.29 0.65
CA VAL A 68 -10.17 -6.26 -0.25
C VAL A 68 -10.69 -6.45 -1.68
N VAL A 69 -10.62 -7.67 -2.22
CA VAL A 69 -11.05 -7.96 -3.59
C VAL A 69 -12.56 -7.84 -3.76
N GLU A 70 -13.34 -8.33 -2.81
CA GLU A 70 -14.80 -8.41 -2.92
C GLU A 70 -15.50 -7.09 -2.56
N LEU A 71 -14.92 -6.28 -1.68
CA LEU A 71 -15.57 -5.09 -1.15
C LEU A 71 -14.86 -3.79 -1.55
N LEU A 72 -13.54 -3.71 -1.37
CA LEU A 72 -12.79 -2.47 -1.59
C LEU A 72 -12.47 -2.21 -3.07
N VAL A 73 -12.05 -3.25 -3.82
CA VAL A 73 -11.73 -3.12 -5.25
C VAL A 73 -12.93 -2.58 -6.07
N PRO A 74 -14.17 -3.06 -5.90
CA PRO A 74 -15.33 -2.49 -6.59
C PRO A 74 -15.54 -0.99 -6.29
N GLU A 75 -15.35 -0.59 -5.04
CA GLU A 75 -15.48 0.83 -4.64
C GLU A 75 -14.38 1.68 -5.28
N LEU A 76 -13.13 1.22 -5.28
CA LEU A 76 -12.02 1.91 -5.95
C LEU A 76 -12.20 1.95 -7.48
N GLN A 77 -12.76 0.90 -8.10
CA GLN A 77 -13.11 0.90 -9.52
C GLN A 77 -14.20 1.92 -9.84
N ARG A 78 -15.25 2.01 -9.01
CA ARG A 78 -16.32 3.03 -9.14
C ARG A 78 -15.78 4.45 -9.09
N ARG A 79 -14.72 4.67 -8.31
CA ARG A 79 -14.00 5.95 -8.18
C ARG A 79 -12.95 6.20 -9.27
N GLY A 80 -12.70 5.22 -10.15
CA GLY A 80 -11.63 5.32 -11.16
C GLY A 80 -10.21 5.23 -10.59
N ARG A 81 -10.04 4.68 -9.38
CA ARG A 81 -8.75 4.52 -8.68
C ARG A 81 -8.13 3.13 -8.82
N TYR A 82 -8.86 2.16 -9.35
CA TYR A 82 -8.35 0.82 -9.59
C TYR A 82 -8.72 0.34 -10.99
N PRO A 83 -7.81 -0.34 -11.72
CA PRO A 83 -8.09 -0.82 -13.07
C PRO A 83 -9.19 -1.89 -13.09
N SER A 84 -10.02 -1.88 -14.14
CA SER A 84 -11.05 -2.91 -14.39
C SER A 84 -10.55 -4.08 -15.23
N ALA A 85 -9.41 -3.94 -15.89
CA ALA A 85 -8.76 -4.98 -16.67
C ALA A 85 -7.24 -4.80 -16.65
N TYR A 86 -6.51 -5.91 -16.85
CA TYR A 86 -5.07 -5.86 -17.04
C TYR A 86 -4.73 -5.31 -18.41
N ARG A 87 -3.70 -4.47 -18.48
CA ARG A 87 -3.04 -4.11 -19.74
C ARG A 87 -2.21 -5.29 -20.26
N ASP A 88 -1.94 -5.34 -21.54
CA ASP A 88 -1.02 -6.34 -22.09
C ASP A 88 0.44 -6.08 -21.69
N GLY A 89 1.29 -7.08 -21.91
CA GLY A 89 2.73 -7.00 -21.66
C GLY A 89 3.17 -7.40 -20.25
N THR A 90 4.46 -7.20 -19.97
CA THR A 90 5.09 -7.58 -18.70
C THR A 90 4.63 -6.70 -17.54
N LEU A 91 4.96 -7.09 -16.31
CA LEU A 91 4.72 -6.26 -15.12
C LEU A 91 5.35 -4.86 -15.26
N ARG A 92 6.56 -4.76 -15.84
CA ARG A 92 7.23 -3.48 -16.08
C ARG A 92 6.41 -2.60 -17.02
N HIS A 93 5.93 -3.17 -18.12
CA HIS A 93 5.09 -2.45 -19.05
C HIS A 93 3.81 -1.96 -18.38
N LYS A 94 3.15 -2.82 -17.59
CA LYS A 94 1.91 -2.47 -16.86
C LYS A 94 2.11 -1.30 -15.89
N LEU A 95 3.23 -1.29 -15.16
CA LEU A 95 3.54 -0.26 -14.15
C LEU A 95 4.01 1.07 -14.77
N PHE A 96 4.88 1.02 -15.78
CA PHE A 96 5.57 2.22 -16.28
C PHE A 96 5.11 2.69 -17.67
N ALA A 97 4.32 1.87 -18.39
CA ALA A 97 3.91 2.14 -19.77
C ALA A 97 5.05 2.51 -20.72
N ALA A 98 6.26 1.98 -20.46
CA ALA A 98 7.51 2.35 -21.14
C ALA A 98 8.25 1.13 -21.73
N GLY A 99 7.49 0.09 -22.11
CA GLY A 99 8.04 -1.15 -22.65
C GLY A 99 8.42 -2.20 -21.60
N ASP A 100 8.87 -3.37 -22.08
CA ASP A 100 9.16 -4.54 -21.24
C ASP A 100 10.57 -4.53 -20.64
N GLN A 101 11.44 -3.65 -21.12
CA GLN A 101 12.84 -3.57 -20.71
C GLN A 101 13.10 -2.33 -19.86
N LEU A 102 14.25 -2.31 -19.18
CA LEU A 102 14.68 -1.14 -18.42
C LEU A 102 14.81 0.08 -19.37
N PRO A 103 14.34 1.28 -18.96
CA PRO A 103 14.50 2.49 -19.77
C PRO A 103 15.99 2.84 -19.92
N ASP A 104 16.36 3.58 -20.97
CA ASP A 104 17.77 3.81 -21.35
C ASP A 104 18.60 4.48 -20.25
N GLY A 105 17.98 5.34 -19.43
CA GLY A 105 18.63 6.00 -18.29
C GLY A 105 18.83 5.09 -17.05
N HIS A 106 18.27 3.89 -17.03
CA HIS A 106 18.36 3.01 -15.86
C HIS A 106 19.73 2.34 -15.77
N VAL A 107 20.37 2.40 -14.59
CA VAL A 107 21.75 1.93 -14.39
C VAL A 107 21.98 0.47 -14.80
N GLY A 108 20.97 -0.39 -14.65
CA GLY A 108 21.00 -1.79 -15.06
C GLY A 108 21.14 -2.02 -16.57
N ARG A 109 20.92 -1.00 -17.41
CA ARG A 109 21.21 -1.07 -18.87
C ARG A 109 22.71 -1.07 -19.18
N ARG A 110 23.56 -0.65 -18.24
CA ARG A 110 25.02 -0.61 -18.41
C ARG A 110 25.68 -1.96 -18.20
N THR A 111 24.93 -2.95 -17.75
CA THR A 111 25.41 -4.29 -17.41
C THR A 111 24.64 -5.31 -18.24
N ALA A 112 25.33 -6.01 -19.15
CA ALA A 112 24.80 -7.22 -19.74
C ALA A 112 25.24 -8.39 -18.86
N ILE A 113 24.30 -9.02 -18.14
CA ILE A 113 24.55 -10.32 -17.51
C ILE A 113 24.49 -11.33 -18.64
N ARG A 114 25.65 -11.86 -19.04
CA ARG A 114 25.76 -12.98 -19.98
C ARG A 114 25.39 -14.28 -19.29
#